data_AF-X0KKE5-F1
#
_entry.id   AF-X0KKE5-F1
#
_cell.length_a   1.000
_cell.length_b   1.000
_cell.length_c   1.000
_cell.angle_alpha   90.00
_cell.angle_beta   90.00
_cell.angle_gamma   90.00
#
_symmetry.space_group_name_H-M   'P 1'
#
loop_
_entity.id
_entity.type
_entity.pdbx_description
1 polymer ?
#
loop_
_entity_poly.entity_id
_entity_poly.type
_entity_poly.pdbx_seq_one_letter_code
_entity_poly.pdbx_strand_id
1 'polypeptide(L)'
;MTGFGTTSYGKTSDLDFEPRPVLLDSGTVQSRLTLNMTLHLIRTMKISIDEKLDAVAPCETSSKETIDFTFGDLTIKMPFANFLGSTNVKAGVDGVAYCQVVYYDDTTNIMLGDDFLRGAYVVYGWANIETSLAQYNSEEAEDDIIEIIRDVPGASAATGVPRRYLKYDQPAESAGTAIPTELPTVTVTTLSTATGSVTSSAAPSSTAAETGDVEDSRAAGSLPANLMYMMLIAFVFNVVIHA
;
A
#
# COMPACT_ATOMS: atom_id res chain seq x y z
N MET A 1 10.26 -8.59 -10.57
CA MET A 1 8.93 -9.22 -10.58
C MET A 1 8.74 -9.88 -11.94
N THR A 2 8.19 -11.08 -11.97
CA THR A 2 7.99 -11.91 -13.19
C THR A 2 6.52 -12.11 -13.53
N GLY A 3 5.59 -11.71 -12.66
CA GLY A 3 4.16 -11.80 -12.96
C GLY A 3 3.33 -10.88 -12.06
N PHE A 4 2.14 -10.57 -12.53
CA PHE A 4 1.13 -9.79 -11.82
C PHE A 4 -0.25 -10.38 -12.10
N GLY A 5 -1.10 -10.48 -11.09
CA GLY A 5 -2.43 -11.02 -11.24
C GLY A 5 -3.36 -10.61 -10.11
N THR A 6 -4.56 -11.15 -10.13
CA THR A 6 -5.57 -10.96 -9.09
C THR A 6 -6.28 -12.26 -8.80
N THR A 7 -6.76 -12.41 -7.58
CA THR A 7 -7.72 -13.45 -7.21
C THR A 7 -8.99 -12.78 -6.70
N SER A 8 -10.15 -13.09 -7.30
CA SER A 8 -11.45 -12.57 -6.87
C SER A 8 -12.56 -13.58 -7.18
N TYR A 9 -13.56 -13.70 -6.29
CA TYR A 9 -14.65 -14.70 -6.38
C TYR A 9 -14.18 -16.14 -6.63
N GLY A 10 -13.02 -16.52 -6.07
CA GLY A 10 -12.43 -17.84 -6.25
C GLY A 10 -11.83 -18.10 -7.63
N LYS A 11 -11.65 -17.05 -8.45
CA LYS A 11 -10.99 -17.11 -9.76
C LYS A 11 -9.71 -16.28 -9.73
N THR A 12 -8.64 -16.84 -10.26
CA THR A 12 -7.38 -16.12 -10.49
C THR A 12 -7.33 -15.63 -11.94
N SER A 13 -6.82 -14.42 -12.14
CA SER A 13 -6.61 -13.82 -13.44
C SER A 13 -5.22 -13.20 -13.49
N ASP A 14 -4.40 -13.67 -14.42
CA ASP A 14 -3.06 -13.16 -14.64
C ASP A 14 -3.06 -12.09 -15.74
N LEU A 15 -2.24 -11.07 -15.55
CA LEU A 15 -1.90 -10.11 -16.59
C LEU A 15 -0.79 -10.71 -17.45
N ASP A 16 -0.86 -10.54 -18.78
CA ASP A 16 0.28 -10.78 -19.65
C ASP A 16 1.42 -9.82 -19.27
N PHE A 17 2.44 -10.35 -18.61
CA PHE A 17 3.42 -9.57 -17.86
C PHE A 17 4.84 -9.94 -18.25
N GLU A 18 5.58 -8.96 -18.75
CA GLU A 18 7.00 -9.10 -19.04
C GLU A 18 7.85 -8.86 -17.77
N PRO A 19 8.78 -9.76 -17.41
CA PRO A 19 9.62 -9.60 -16.24
C PRO A 19 10.37 -8.27 -16.21
N ARG A 20 10.27 -7.55 -15.08
CA ARG A 20 10.86 -6.22 -14.92
C ARG A 20 11.21 -5.91 -13.45
N PRO A 21 12.15 -4.98 -13.21
CA PRO A 21 12.55 -4.59 -11.87
C PRO A 21 11.41 -3.83 -11.20
N VAL A 22 11.33 -3.99 -9.89
CA VAL A 22 10.40 -3.26 -9.03
C VAL A 22 11.22 -2.66 -7.90
N LEU A 23 10.87 -1.45 -7.48
CA LEU A 23 11.45 -0.86 -6.29
C LEU A 23 10.59 -1.24 -5.09
N LEU A 24 11.19 -1.82 -4.05
CA LEU A 24 10.55 -1.99 -2.74
C LEU A 24 10.89 -0.75 -1.90
N ASP A 25 9.89 0.06 -1.55
CA ASP A 25 10.11 1.39 -0.98
C ASP A 25 9.22 1.65 0.22
N SER A 26 9.77 1.50 1.43
CA SER A 26 9.08 1.85 2.68
C SER A 26 8.88 3.36 2.87
N GLY A 27 9.45 4.20 2.00
CA GLY A 27 9.18 5.64 1.96
C GLY A 27 7.92 6.00 1.17
N THR A 28 7.26 5.02 0.56
CA THR A 28 6.08 5.20 -0.29
C THR A 28 4.86 4.53 0.36
N VAL A 29 3.80 5.29 0.60
CA VAL A 29 2.58 4.77 1.25
C VAL A 29 1.76 3.87 0.31
N GLN A 30 1.62 4.28 -0.96
CA GLN A 30 0.81 3.58 -1.97
C GLN A 30 1.68 3.17 -3.14
N SER A 31 1.58 1.90 -3.53
CA SER A 31 2.29 1.34 -4.66
C SER A 31 1.97 2.10 -5.94
N ARG A 32 3.00 2.30 -6.76
CA ARG A 32 2.87 2.82 -8.12
C ARG A 32 2.83 1.63 -9.07
N LEU A 33 1.63 1.28 -9.48
CA LEU A 33 1.37 0.26 -10.49
C LEU A 33 1.31 0.93 -11.87
N THR A 34 1.67 0.20 -12.92
CA THR A 34 1.61 0.74 -14.27
C THR A 34 0.17 0.77 -14.78
N LEU A 35 -0.09 1.52 -15.86
CA LEU A 35 -1.43 1.63 -16.43
C LEU A 35 -2.04 0.26 -16.75
N ASN A 36 -1.26 -0.67 -17.32
CA ASN A 36 -1.74 -2.01 -17.64
C ASN A 36 -2.14 -2.81 -16.39
N MET A 37 -1.38 -2.70 -15.30
CA MET A 37 -1.70 -3.31 -14.02
C MET A 37 -2.99 -2.71 -13.44
N THR A 38 -3.14 -1.39 -13.46
CA THR A 38 -4.36 -0.72 -13.01
C THR A 38 -5.59 -1.12 -13.82
N LEU A 39 -5.48 -1.14 -15.16
CA LEU A 39 -6.56 -1.61 -16.03
C LEU A 39 -6.89 -3.09 -15.82
N HIS A 40 -5.91 -3.92 -15.46
CA HIS A 40 -6.14 -5.31 -15.06
C HIS A 40 -6.96 -5.39 -13.78
N LEU A 41 -6.60 -4.61 -12.76
CA LEU A 41 -7.39 -4.50 -11.52
C LEU A 41 -8.82 -4.06 -11.84
N ILE A 42 -9.01 -3.05 -12.69
CA ILE A 42 -10.36 -2.55 -13.02
C ILE A 42 -11.24 -3.62 -13.66
N ARG A 43 -10.67 -4.50 -14.50
CA ARG A 43 -11.43 -5.57 -15.15
C ARG A 43 -11.72 -6.76 -14.24
N THR A 44 -10.80 -7.07 -13.33
CA THR A 44 -10.82 -8.33 -12.57
C THR A 44 -11.36 -8.16 -11.15
N MET A 45 -11.36 -6.93 -10.65
CA MET A 45 -11.87 -6.54 -9.35
C MET A 45 -13.12 -5.66 -9.53
N LYS A 46 -13.93 -5.48 -8.48
CA LYS A 46 -15.13 -4.63 -8.51
C LYS A 46 -14.81 -3.13 -8.46
N ILE A 47 -13.94 -2.68 -9.35
CA ILE A 47 -13.57 -1.27 -9.45
C ILE A 47 -14.44 -0.62 -10.53
N SER A 48 -14.90 0.58 -10.25
CA SER A 48 -15.69 1.42 -11.15
C SER A 48 -15.11 2.82 -11.17
N ILE A 49 -15.44 3.60 -12.19
CA ILE A 49 -15.02 5.00 -12.33
C ILE A 49 -16.17 5.89 -11.86
N ASP A 50 -15.88 6.76 -10.92
CA ASP A 50 -16.75 7.86 -10.47
C ASP A 50 -16.20 9.19 -10.98
N GLU A 51 -17.09 10.11 -11.37
CA GLU A 51 -16.69 11.41 -11.95
C GLU A 51 -15.85 12.27 -11.00
N LYS A 52 -15.95 12.07 -9.68
CA LYS A 52 -15.28 12.90 -8.66
C LYS A 52 -14.13 12.18 -7.97
N LEU A 53 -14.32 10.88 -7.71
CA LEU A 53 -13.38 10.05 -6.96
C LEU A 53 -12.49 9.20 -7.86
N ASP A 54 -12.76 9.20 -9.16
CA ASP A 54 -12.10 8.36 -10.16
C ASP A 54 -12.28 6.87 -9.86
N ALA A 55 -11.23 6.05 -9.88
CA ALA A 55 -11.32 4.63 -9.57
C ALA A 55 -11.78 4.39 -8.12
N VAL A 56 -12.90 3.69 -7.96
CA VAL A 56 -13.52 3.36 -6.67
C VAL A 56 -13.96 1.90 -6.61
N ALA A 57 -13.89 1.31 -5.42
CA ALA A 57 -14.40 -0.04 -5.12
C ALA A 57 -15.18 -0.03 -3.79
N PRO A 58 -16.04 -1.02 -3.51
CA PRO A 58 -16.60 -1.20 -2.18
C PRO A 58 -15.48 -1.25 -1.12
N CYS A 59 -15.61 -0.48 -0.04
CA CYS A 59 -14.61 -0.44 1.03
C CYS A 59 -14.45 -1.81 1.71
N GLU A 60 -15.57 -2.51 1.89
CA GLU A 60 -15.60 -3.85 2.45
C GLU A 60 -15.36 -4.87 1.34
N THR A 61 -14.19 -5.49 1.38
CA THR A 61 -13.74 -6.49 0.41
C THR A 61 -13.58 -7.84 1.08
N SER A 62 -13.61 -8.93 0.30
CA SER A 62 -13.39 -10.25 0.87
C SER A 62 -11.91 -10.41 1.23
N SER A 63 -11.60 -11.04 2.37
CA SER A 63 -10.21 -11.45 2.67
C SER A 63 -9.62 -12.45 1.67
N LYS A 64 -10.46 -13.03 0.79
CA LYS A 64 -10.05 -13.90 -0.32
C LYS A 64 -9.76 -13.14 -1.61
N GLU A 65 -10.04 -11.84 -1.66
CA GLU A 65 -9.71 -10.98 -2.81
C GLU A 65 -8.27 -10.47 -2.66
N THR A 66 -7.39 -10.84 -3.60
CA THR A 66 -5.96 -10.51 -3.53
C THR A 66 -5.43 -9.92 -4.82
N ILE A 67 -4.41 -9.07 -4.67
CA ILE A 67 -3.49 -8.67 -5.74
C ILE A 67 -2.23 -9.53 -5.59
N ASP A 68 -1.85 -10.20 -6.67
CA ASP A 68 -0.85 -11.25 -6.67
C ASP A 68 0.43 -10.75 -7.38
N PHE A 69 1.54 -10.68 -6.65
CA PHE A 69 2.85 -10.23 -7.14
C PHE A 69 3.82 -11.41 -7.21
N THR A 70 4.27 -11.78 -8.40
CA THR A 70 5.09 -12.98 -8.59
C THR A 70 6.56 -12.64 -8.83
N PHE A 71 7.44 -13.32 -8.11
CA PHE A 71 8.90 -13.23 -8.15
C PHE A 71 9.47 -14.63 -8.36
N GLY A 72 9.46 -15.09 -9.61
CA GLY A 72 9.86 -16.45 -9.95
C GLY A 72 8.82 -17.46 -9.47
N ASP A 73 9.25 -18.35 -8.57
CA ASP A 73 8.44 -19.38 -7.91
C ASP A 73 7.73 -18.88 -6.64
N LEU A 74 8.01 -17.65 -6.20
CA LEU A 74 7.32 -17.01 -5.07
C LEU A 74 6.21 -16.08 -5.56
N THR A 75 4.97 -16.27 -5.09
CA THR A 75 3.89 -15.31 -5.28
C THR A 75 3.49 -14.73 -3.91
N ILE A 76 3.62 -13.40 -3.77
CA ILE A 76 3.12 -12.64 -2.62
C ILE A 76 1.69 -12.22 -2.93
N LYS A 77 0.75 -12.70 -2.13
CA LYS A 77 -0.67 -12.40 -2.24
C LYS A 77 -1.03 -11.31 -1.23
N MET A 78 -1.41 -10.16 -1.75
CA MET A 78 -1.76 -9.01 -0.95
C MET A 78 -3.27 -8.85 -0.87
N PRO A 79 -3.87 -8.68 0.32
CA PRO A 79 -5.29 -8.38 0.42
C PRO A 79 -5.64 -7.14 -0.40
N PHE A 80 -6.70 -7.21 -1.22
CA PHE A 80 -7.13 -6.07 -2.03
C PHE A 80 -7.46 -4.84 -1.16
N ALA A 81 -7.96 -5.07 0.06
CA ALA A 81 -8.20 -4.05 1.06
C ALA A 81 -7.00 -3.13 1.34
N ASN A 82 -5.76 -3.62 1.19
CA ASN A 82 -4.56 -2.82 1.45
C ASN A 82 -4.39 -1.67 0.45
N PHE A 83 -4.99 -1.79 -0.74
CA PHE A 83 -4.90 -0.84 -1.84
C PHE A 83 -6.09 0.13 -1.88
N LEU A 84 -6.97 0.09 -0.87
CA LEU A 84 -8.11 0.99 -0.74
C LEU A 84 -7.75 2.20 0.11
N GLY A 85 -7.89 3.39 -0.48
CA GLY A 85 -7.74 4.68 0.18
C GLY A 85 -9.03 5.14 0.84
N SER A 86 -8.89 5.74 2.02
CA SER A 86 -10.00 6.42 2.69
C SER A 86 -10.33 7.76 2.02
N THR A 87 -11.60 8.04 1.80
CA THR A 87 -12.07 9.35 1.34
C THR A 87 -12.46 10.22 2.55
N ASN A 88 -12.21 11.54 2.48
CA ASN A 88 -12.61 12.48 3.54
C ASN A 88 -14.13 12.58 3.74
N VAL A 89 -14.88 12.16 2.72
CA VAL A 89 -16.33 12.11 2.74
C VAL A 89 -16.73 10.66 2.58
N LYS A 90 -17.50 10.11 3.54
CA LYS A 90 -18.13 8.80 3.37
C LYS A 90 -19.09 8.90 2.20
N ALA A 91 -18.75 8.20 1.14
CA ALA A 91 -19.51 8.22 -0.10
C ALA A 91 -19.85 6.76 -0.47
N GLY A 92 -21.03 6.55 -1.02
CA GLY A 92 -21.50 5.21 -1.35
C GLY A 92 -22.55 5.15 -2.44
N VAL A 93 -22.92 3.92 -2.76
CA VAL A 93 -23.93 3.55 -3.75
C VAL A 93 -24.87 2.60 -3.03
N ASP A 94 -26.17 2.91 -3.02
CA ASP A 94 -27.20 2.09 -2.37
C ASP A 94 -26.88 1.71 -0.91
N GLY A 95 -26.25 2.63 -0.15
CA GLY A 95 -25.88 2.43 1.24
C GLY A 95 -24.55 1.68 1.47
N VAL A 96 -23.91 1.17 0.42
CA VAL A 96 -22.58 0.54 0.48
C VAL A 96 -21.52 1.62 0.37
N ALA A 97 -20.55 1.64 1.30
CA ALA A 97 -19.44 2.58 1.25
C ALA A 97 -18.43 2.22 0.15
N TYR A 98 -17.97 3.23 -0.59
CA TYR A 98 -16.96 3.10 -1.63
C TYR A 98 -15.68 3.83 -1.22
N CYS A 99 -14.55 3.20 -1.49
CA CYS A 99 -13.21 3.66 -1.19
C CYS A 99 -12.46 3.90 -2.51
N GLN A 100 -11.52 4.84 -2.49
CA GLN A 100 -10.73 5.16 -3.67
C GLN A 100 -9.69 4.07 -3.91
N VAL A 101 -9.48 3.68 -5.16
CA VAL A 101 -8.32 2.89 -5.57
C VAL A 101 -7.31 3.87 -6.15
N VAL A 102 -6.22 4.13 -5.43
CA VAL A 102 -5.23 5.09 -5.90
C VAL A 102 -4.36 4.45 -6.97
N TYR A 103 -4.20 5.16 -8.08
CA TYR A 103 -3.33 4.78 -9.18
C TYR A 103 -2.66 6.03 -9.75
N TYR A 104 -1.62 5.80 -10.55
CA TYR A 104 -0.83 6.84 -11.18
C TYR A 104 -0.70 6.50 -12.68
N ASP A 105 -1.36 7.28 -13.52
CA ASP A 105 -1.49 7.03 -14.97
C ASP A 105 -0.19 7.26 -15.75
N ASP A 106 0.72 8.08 -15.21
CA ASP A 106 2.04 8.40 -15.75
C ASP A 106 3.16 7.44 -15.30
N THR A 107 2.81 6.41 -14.52
CA THR A 107 3.80 5.50 -13.93
C THR A 107 4.42 4.58 -14.97
N THR A 108 5.73 4.76 -15.16
CA THR A 108 6.56 3.94 -16.05
C THR A 108 7.39 2.89 -15.33
N ASN A 109 7.57 3.03 -14.00
CA ASN A 109 8.33 2.11 -13.15
C ASN A 109 7.46 1.63 -12.00
N ILE A 110 7.54 0.34 -11.68
CA ILE A 110 6.76 -0.24 -10.58
C ILE A 110 7.46 0.06 -9.25
N MET A 111 6.74 0.65 -8.31
CA MET A 111 7.19 0.87 -6.93
C MET A 111 6.18 0.22 -5.99
N LEU A 112 6.65 -0.61 -5.08
CA LEU A 112 5.83 -1.32 -4.10
C LEU A 112 6.04 -0.70 -2.72
N GLY A 113 4.98 -0.03 -2.25
CA GLY A 113 4.96 0.75 -1.01
C GLY A 113 4.40 -0.01 0.18
N ASP A 114 3.96 0.70 1.21
CA ASP A 114 3.42 0.12 2.44
C ASP A 114 2.21 -0.79 2.23
N ASP A 115 1.34 -0.49 1.27
CA ASP A 115 0.21 -1.35 0.88
C ASP A 115 0.65 -2.77 0.48
N PHE A 116 1.81 -2.92 -0.17
CA PHE A 116 2.48 -4.19 -0.43
C PHE A 116 3.34 -4.67 0.75
N LEU A 117 4.20 -3.82 1.29
CA LEU A 117 5.22 -4.20 2.28
C LEU A 117 4.61 -4.71 3.59
N ARG A 118 3.39 -4.26 3.96
CA ARG A 118 2.68 -4.79 5.14
C ARG A 118 2.28 -6.27 5.04
N GLY A 119 2.25 -6.85 3.83
CA GLY A 119 1.95 -8.26 3.61
C GLY A 119 3.17 -9.09 3.18
N ALA A 120 4.37 -8.51 3.22
CA ALA A 120 5.61 -9.19 2.87
C ALA A 120 6.60 -9.12 4.04
N TYR A 121 7.34 -10.20 4.25
CA TYR A 121 8.57 -10.17 5.05
C TYR A 121 9.75 -9.92 4.11
N VAL A 122 10.48 -8.83 4.34
CA VAL A 122 11.55 -8.38 3.43
C VAL A 122 12.87 -8.26 4.19
N VAL A 123 13.91 -8.90 3.67
CA VAL A 123 15.28 -8.77 4.18
C VAL A 123 16.18 -8.17 3.11
N TYR A 124 16.71 -6.98 3.38
CA TYR A 124 17.67 -6.29 2.52
C TYR A 124 19.11 -6.68 2.90
N GLY A 125 19.68 -7.65 2.18
CA GLY A 125 21.03 -8.15 2.40
C GLY A 125 22.08 -7.37 1.61
N TRP A 126 22.64 -6.31 2.20
CA TRP A 126 23.59 -5.43 1.52
C TRP A 126 24.94 -6.11 1.21
N ALA A 127 25.39 -7.05 2.05
CA ALA A 127 26.66 -7.75 1.85
C ALA A 127 26.68 -8.59 0.57
N ASN A 128 25.54 -9.20 0.21
CA ASN A 128 25.40 -10.03 -0.98
C ASN A 128 24.69 -9.30 -2.14
N ILE A 129 24.18 -8.08 -1.90
CA ILE A 129 23.33 -7.33 -2.84
C ILE A 129 22.10 -8.17 -3.23
N GLU A 130 21.46 -8.76 -2.23
CA GLU A 130 20.30 -9.62 -2.39
C GLU A 130 19.13 -9.13 -1.55
N THR A 131 17.92 -9.38 -2.02
CA THR A 131 16.69 -9.12 -1.28
C THR A 131 15.94 -10.43 -1.15
N SER A 132 15.69 -10.86 0.07
CA SER A 132 14.88 -12.04 0.36
C SER A 132 13.45 -11.61 0.67
N LEU A 133 12.49 -12.37 0.15
CA LEU A 133 11.06 -12.12 0.28
C LEU A 133 10.35 -13.36 0.79
N ALA A 134 9.36 -13.17 1.64
CA ALA A 134 8.38 -14.19 1.99
C ALA A 134 7.00 -13.53 2.19
N GLN A 135 5.93 -14.32 2.10
CA GLN A 135 4.60 -13.86 2.52
C GLN A 135 4.64 -13.58 4.03
N TYR A 136 4.11 -12.43 4.45
CA TYR A 136 3.95 -12.15 5.88
C TYR A 136 2.98 -13.16 6.51
N ASN A 137 3.37 -13.71 7.65
CA ASN A 137 2.50 -14.52 8.49
C ASN A 137 1.78 -13.61 9.49
N SER A 138 0.45 -13.54 9.41
CA SER A 138 -0.38 -12.77 10.34
C SER A 138 -0.78 -13.54 11.60
N GLU A 139 -0.44 -14.84 11.69
CA GLU A 139 -0.72 -15.63 12.89
C GLU A 139 0.22 -15.22 14.03
N GLU A 140 -0.34 -15.13 15.24
CA GLU A 140 0.46 -14.91 16.45
C GLU A 140 1.32 -16.15 16.71
N ALA A 141 2.64 -15.94 16.73
CA ALA A 141 3.63 -16.95 17.07
C ALA A 141 4.67 -16.33 18.01
N GLU A 142 5.39 -17.17 18.75
CA GLU A 142 6.56 -16.71 19.48
C GLU A 142 7.65 -16.23 18.50
N ASP A 143 8.35 -15.18 18.87
CA ASP A 143 9.44 -14.64 18.07
C ASP A 143 10.60 -15.65 17.99
N ASP A 144 10.96 -16.07 16.77
CA ASP A 144 12.18 -16.84 16.48
C ASP A 144 13.15 -15.95 15.69
N ILE A 145 13.94 -15.16 16.42
CA ILE A 145 14.86 -14.18 15.85
C ILE A 145 16.25 -14.80 15.71
N ILE A 146 16.67 -15.02 14.46
CA ILE A 146 17.95 -15.64 14.12
C ILE A 146 18.88 -14.60 13.48
N GLU A 147 20.15 -14.58 13.91
CA GLU A 147 21.17 -13.72 13.32
C GLU A 147 21.46 -14.10 11.86
N ILE A 148 21.48 -13.10 10.97
CA ILE A 148 21.92 -13.26 9.59
C ILE A 148 23.41 -12.98 9.51
N ILE A 149 24.20 -14.04 9.38
CA ILE A 149 25.68 -13.93 9.29
C ILE A 149 26.12 -13.71 7.83
N ARG A 150 25.59 -14.50 6.90
CA ARG A 150 25.91 -14.39 5.46
C ARG A 150 24.68 -14.54 4.59
N ASP A 151 23.95 -15.63 4.79
CA ASP A 151 22.76 -15.97 4.02
C ASP A 151 21.54 -15.91 4.94
N VAL A 152 20.39 -15.50 4.41
CA VAL A 152 19.15 -15.46 5.19
C VAL A 152 18.71 -16.90 5.48
N PRO A 153 18.55 -17.30 6.76
CA PRO A 153 18.12 -18.65 7.10
C PRO A 153 16.79 -19.03 6.42
N GLY A 154 16.75 -20.19 5.76
CA GLY A 154 15.57 -20.69 5.05
C GLY A 154 15.29 -20.03 3.69
N ALA A 155 16.05 -19.00 3.29
CA ALA A 155 15.89 -18.42 1.97
C ALA A 155 16.49 -19.33 0.87
N SER A 156 15.89 -19.28 -0.31
CA SER A 156 16.40 -19.92 -1.51
C SER A 156 16.35 -18.95 -2.69
N ALA A 157 17.22 -19.17 -3.68
CA ALA A 157 17.26 -18.31 -4.86
C ALA A 157 16.03 -18.56 -5.74
N ALA A 158 15.27 -17.50 -6.02
CA ALA A 158 14.11 -17.59 -6.91
C ALA A 158 14.51 -18.01 -8.33
N THR A 159 13.72 -18.88 -8.93
CA THR A 159 13.92 -19.35 -10.30
C THR A 159 13.24 -18.44 -11.32
N GLY A 160 13.82 -18.28 -12.51
CA GLY A 160 13.19 -17.48 -13.58
C GLY A 160 13.19 -15.96 -13.37
N VAL A 161 13.76 -15.45 -12.26
CA VAL A 161 13.94 -14.00 -12.04
C VAL A 161 15.26 -13.55 -12.69
N PRO A 162 15.23 -12.61 -13.65
CA PRO A 162 16.45 -12.03 -14.20
C PRO A 162 17.33 -11.39 -13.11
N ARG A 163 18.61 -11.80 -13.04
CA ARG A 163 19.57 -11.29 -12.04
C ARG A 163 20.13 -9.90 -12.36
N ARG A 164 19.93 -9.43 -13.59
CA ARG A 164 20.37 -8.11 -14.05
C ARG A 164 19.32 -7.52 -14.98
N TYR A 165 18.99 -6.27 -14.70
CA TYR A 165 18.21 -5.42 -15.59
C TYR A 165 19.11 -4.28 -16.03
N LEU A 166 19.35 -4.14 -17.33
CA LEU A 166 20.00 -2.95 -17.84
C LEU A 166 18.98 -1.81 -17.79
N LYS A 167 19.35 -0.69 -17.15
CA LYS A 167 18.46 0.47 -16.91
C LYS A 167 17.74 0.97 -18.18
N TYR A 168 18.34 0.73 -19.35
CA TYR A 168 17.84 1.19 -20.65
C TYR A 168 17.20 0.09 -21.51
N ASP A 169 17.33 -1.20 -21.13
CA ASP A 169 16.71 -2.33 -21.83
C ASP A 169 15.50 -2.86 -21.05
N GLN A 170 14.75 -1.97 -20.41
CA GLN A 170 13.47 -2.38 -19.85
C GLN A 170 12.58 -2.79 -21.02
N PRO A 171 11.97 -3.99 -20.98
CA PRO A 171 10.95 -4.30 -21.95
C PRO A 171 9.95 -3.15 -21.91
N ALA A 172 9.64 -2.61 -23.09
CA ALA A 172 8.45 -1.81 -23.24
C ALA A 172 7.32 -2.60 -22.56
N GLU A 173 6.42 -1.92 -21.87
CA GLU A 173 5.22 -2.63 -21.47
C GLU A 173 4.69 -3.32 -22.72
N SER A 174 4.36 -4.62 -22.60
CA SER A 174 3.57 -5.29 -23.63
C SER A 174 2.42 -4.35 -23.98
N ALA A 175 1.85 -4.48 -25.19
CA ALA A 175 0.57 -3.85 -25.47
C ALA A 175 -0.49 -4.56 -24.59
N GLY A 176 -0.38 -4.36 -23.28
CA GLY A 176 -1.11 -5.01 -22.24
C GLY A 176 -2.57 -4.72 -22.47
N THR A 177 -3.36 -5.74 -22.16
CA THR A 177 -4.82 -5.82 -22.26
C THR A 177 -5.47 -4.60 -22.93
N ALA A 178 -5.82 -4.71 -24.21
CA ALA A 178 -6.45 -3.67 -25.02
C ALA A 178 -7.38 -2.80 -24.17
N ILE A 179 -7.08 -1.49 -24.06
CA ILE A 179 -7.81 -0.53 -23.22
C ILE A 179 -9.31 -0.83 -23.35
N PRO A 180 -10.03 -1.12 -22.26
CA PRO A 180 -11.42 -1.51 -22.36
C PRO A 180 -12.18 -0.38 -23.07
N THR A 181 -12.99 -0.74 -24.06
CA THR A 181 -13.77 0.25 -24.82
C THR A 181 -14.74 1.02 -23.92
N GLU A 182 -15.17 0.40 -22.83
CA GLU A 182 -15.96 1.02 -21.76
C GLU A 182 -15.45 0.55 -20.39
N LEU A 183 -15.22 1.49 -19.48
CA LEU A 183 -14.94 1.21 -18.07
C LEU A 183 -16.25 1.19 -17.28
N PRO A 184 -16.41 0.30 -16.28
CA PRO A 184 -17.58 0.33 -15.40
C PRO A 184 -17.65 1.71 -14.73
N THR A 185 -18.79 2.38 -14.78
CA THR A 185 -19.00 3.67 -14.13
C THR A 185 -20.02 3.57 -13.01
N VAL A 186 -19.85 4.41 -12.00
CA VAL A 186 -20.79 4.53 -10.88
C VAL A 186 -20.87 5.98 -10.41
N THR A 187 -22.01 6.38 -9.86
CA THR A 187 -22.15 7.71 -9.23
C THR A 187 -22.23 7.54 -7.74
N VAL A 188 -21.15 7.90 -7.05
CA VAL A 188 -21.07 7.80 -5.59
C VAL A 188 -21.69 9.06 -4.97
N THR A 189 -22.55 8.88 -3.96
CA THR A 189 -23.22 9.97 -3.25
C THR A 189 -22.81 10.00 -1.79
N THR A 190 -22.91 11.15 -1.14
CA THR A 190 -22.53 11.29 0.28
C THR A 190 -23.46 10.44 1.15
N LEU A 191 -22.90 9.55 1.96
CA LEU A 191 -23.63 8.81 2.98
C LEU A 191 -23.89 9.75 4.17
N SER A 192 -25.17 10.07 4.43
CA SER A 192 -25.54 10.80 5.65
C SER A 192 -25.24 9.92 6.86
N THR A 193 -24.29 10.34 7.69
CA THR A 193 -24.12 9.76 9.03
C THR A 193 -25.22 10.38 9.88
N ALA A 194 -26.19 9.60 10.34
CA ALA A 194 -27.13 10.09 11.34
C ALA A 194 -26.33 10.44 12.60
N THR A 195 -26.13 11.73 12.86
CA THR A 195 -25.46 12.23 14.06
C THR A 195 -26.33 11.90 15.27
N GLY A 196 -26.03 10.79 15.96
CA GLY A 196 -26.54 10.58 17.31
C GLY A 196 -26.02 11.71 18.19
N SER A 197 -26.92 12.55 18.72
CA SER A 197 -26.55 13.63 19.62
C SER A 197 -25.95 13.03 20.88
N VAL A 198 -24.63 13.17 21.06
CA VAL A 198 -24.01 12.89 22.35
C VAL A 198 -24.33 14.08 23.25
N THR A 199 -25.39 13.96 24.05
CA THR A 199 -25.69 14.91 25.12
C THR A 199 -24.70 14.63 26.26
N SER A 200 -23.60 15.38 26.32
CA SER A 200 -22.69 15.34 27.46
C SER A 200 -23.36 16.00 28.67
N SER A 201 -24.04 15.21 29.49
CA SER A 201 -24.45 15.60 30.84
C SER A 201 -23.26 15.41 31.78
N ALA A 202 -22.58 16.51 32.10
CA ALA A 202 -21.66 16.55 33.22
C ALA A 202 -22.47 16.69 34.52
N ALA A 203 -22.29 15.75 35.44
CA ALA A 203 -22.68 15.91 36.84
C ALA A 203 -21.46 15.64 37.73
N PRO A 204 -21.18 16.50 38.72
CA PRO A 204 -19.95 16.46 39.52
C PRO A 204 -20.07 15.51 40.71
N SER A 205 -18.95 14.92 41.15
CA SER A 205 -18.82 14.36 42.50
C SER A 205 -17.47 14.73 43.10
N SER A 206 -17.54 15.44 44.23
CA SER A 206 -16.52 15.60 45.26
C SER A 206 -16.09 14.21 45.80
N THR A 207 -14.90 13.98 46.39
CA THR A 207 -14.40 14.57 47.63
C THR A 207 -12.91 14.19 47.88
N ALA A 208 -12.15 15.15 48.46
CA ALA A 208 -10.91 15.08 49.29
C ALA A 208 -9.67 14.31 48.77
N ALA A 209 -8.56 14.97 48.42
CA ALA A 209 -7.59 15.75 49.24
C ALA A 209 -6.49 14.88 49.87
N GLU A 210 -5.26 15.01 49.35
CA GLU A 210 -4.07 15.12 50.20
C GLU A 210 -2.99 15.97 49.49
N THR A 211 -2.23 16.65 50.32
CA THR A 211 -1.43 17.87 50.14
C THR A 211 -0.04 17.65 49.56
N GLY A 212 0.47 18.66 48.83
CA GLY A 212 1.88 18.77 48.46
C GLY A 212 2.14 20.01 47.60
N ASP A 213 2.45 21.12 48.25
CA ASP A 213 2.77 22.43 47.66
C ASP A 213 4.04 22.42 46.79
N VAL A 214 3.99 23.00 45.59
CA VAL A 214 5.06 23.84 45.00
C VAL A 214 4.43 24.87 44.06
N GLU A 215 4.64 26.15 44.35
CA GLU A 215 4.34 27.30 43.50
C GLU A 215 5.30 27.36 42.29
N ASP A 216 4.78 27.59 41.08
CA ASP A 216 5.27 28.70 40.24
C ASP A 216 4.25 29.10 39.15
N SER A 217 4.38 30.35 38.72
CA SER A 217 3.33 31.21 38.18
C SER A 217 3.17 31.14 36.65
N ARG A 218 1.91 31.23 36.22
CA ARG A 218 1.36 31.93 35.03
C ARG A 218 2.21 31.98 33.73
N ALA A 219 1.66 31.43 32.64
CA ALA A 219 0.97 32.23 31.61
C ALA A 219 0.40 31.34 30.49
N ALA A 220 -0.77 31.75 30.02
CA ALA A 220 -1.59 31.12 29.00
C ALA A 220 -1.01 31.29 27.58
N GLY A 221 -1.36 30.35 26.70
CA GLY A 221 -1.12 30.49 25.26
C GLY A 221 -1.30 29.19 24.50
N SER A 222 -2.54 28.69 24.38
CA SER A 222 -2.87 27.70 23.35
C SER A 222 -2.74 28.35 21.97
N LEU A 223 -1.86 27.83 21.12
CA LEU A 223 -1.84 28.14 19.69
C LEU A 223 -1.87 26.83 18.89
N PRO A 224 -2.52 26.83 17.72
CA PRO A 224 -3.03 25.62 17.06
C PRO A 224 -1.92 24.83 16.37
N ALA A 225 -2.12 23.52 16.33
CA ALA A 225 -1.36 22.60 15.49
C ALA A 225 -1.65 22.91 14.02
N ASN A 226 -0.73 23.62 13.36
CA ASN A 226 -0.52 23.55 11.92
C ASN A 226 0.82 24.19 11.55
N LEU A 227 1.86 23.36 11.43
CA LEU A 227 2.96 23.63 10.52
C LEU A 227 3.60 22.29 10.14
N MET A 228 3.18 21.74 8.99
CA MET A 228 3.93 20.71 8.27
C MET A 228 5.32 21.26 7.97
N TYR A 229 6.36 20.60 8.49
CA TYR A 229 7.73 20.83 8.07
C TYR A 229 8.16 19.68 7.16
N MET A 230 8.09 19.93 5.85
CA MET A 230 8.76 19.12 4.83
C MET A 230 10.27 19.38 4.92
N MET A 231 11.00 18.57 5.70
CA MET A 231 12.46 18.42 5.50
C MET A 231 12.68 17.49 4.31
N LEU A 232 12.85 18.07 3.12
CA LEU A 232 13.51 17.40 2.00
C LEU A 232 15.01 17.31 2.31
N ILE A 233 15.45 16.19 2.89
CA ILE A 233 16.88 15.87 2.95
C ILE A 233 17.25 15.20 1.62
N ALA A 234 17.70 16.00 0.66
CA ALA A 234 18.34 15.50 -0.55
C ALA A 234 19.77 15.06 -0.22
N PHE A 235 20.04 13.75 -0.20
CA PHE A 235 21.40 13.24 -0.23
C PHE A 235 21.89 13.20 -1.68
N VAL A 236 22.75 14.16 -2.04
CA VAL A 236 23.53 14.11 -3.27
C VAL A 236 24.74 13.21 -3.01
N PHE A 237 24.74 11.99 -3.53
CA PHE A 237 25.96 11.18 -3.59
C PHE A 237 26.77 11.57 -4.82
N ASN A 238 27.94 12.16 -4.57
CA ASN A 238 29.00 12.30 -5.55
C ASN A 238 29.51 10.90 -5.92
N VAL A 239 29.37 10.51 -7.19
CA VAL A 239 30.02 9.32 -7.73
C VAL A 239 31.47 9.66 -8.01
N VAL A 240 32.40 9.10 -7.23
CA VAL A 240 33.82 9.10 -7.52
C VAL A 240 34.12 7.81 -8.30
N ILE A 241 34.45 7.95 -9.58
CA ILE A 241 34.96 6.86 -10.42
C ILE A 241 36.49 6.86 -10.24
N HIS A 242 37.05 5.74 -9.78
CA HIS A 242 38.47 5.43 -10.02
C HIS A 242 38.54 4.30 -11.05
N ALA A 243 39.43 4.51 -12.03
CA ALA A 243 39.69 3.65 -13.18
C ALA A 243 40.28 2.29 -12.78
#